data_AF-A0A7G1IFD2-F1
#
_entry.id   AF-A0A7G1IFD2-F1
#
_cell.length_a   1.000
_cell.length_b   1.000
_cell.length_c   1.000
_cell.angle_alpha   90.00
_cell.angle_beta   90.00
_cell.angle_gamma   90.00
#
_symmetry.space_group_name_H-M   'P 1'
#
loop_
_entity.id
_entity.type
_entity.pdbx_description
1 polymer ?
#
loop_
_entity_poly.entity_id
_entity_poly.type
_entity_poly.pdbx_seq_one_letter_code
_entity_poly.pdbx_strand_id
1 'polypeptide(L)'
;MNFKTVTDLATGEFIKAVCADDVLYPDNLEVQVEELAAHPSAVVAVSSRDVIDATGRIVLRNRGLAGLRGEIAGPDAIRRSVLAGTNIFGEPPSALFRRGAFVDAGGWDVRFPFLMDLATYCAVLLHSNGSLVAVPRPLWAFRISGAQASVGTQIQSQAGEVIGFFRALAAEHPGLLGQRYLAVGSARARMNALGRHVVYRWLGRRMHPAPLPQTASTMPARRVNALGWNRNGISSVSAEEANFCPSVAHTLRRRRVPGTGERMWQSARLEHR
;
A
#
# COMPACT_ATOMS: atom_id res chain seq x y z
N MET A 1 -7.72 -11.95 3.21
CA MET A 1 -7.35 -10.63 2.64
C MET A 1 -6.76 -10.83 1.25
N ASN A 2 -7.21 -10.07 0.25
CA ASN A 2 -6.82 -10.27 -1.17
C ASN A 2 -5.29 -10.26 -1.39
N PHE A 3 -4.58 -9.38 -0.67
CA PHE A 3 -3.14 -9.24 -0.74
C PHE A 3 -2.37 -10.53 -0.48
N LYS A 4 -2.77 -11.31 0.53
CA LYS A 4 -2.12 -12.58 0.84
C LYS A 4 -2.28 -13.56 -0.33
N THR A 5 -3.50 -13.75 -0.80
CA THR A 5 -3.82 -14.66 -1.91
C THR A 5 -3.01 -14.33 -3.15
N VAL A 6 -2.97 -13.07 -3.58
CA VAL A 6 -2.24 -12.67 -4.80
C VAL A 6 -0.72 -12.72 -4.60
N THR A 7 -0.23 -12.47 -3.38
CA THR A 7 1.20 -12.56 -3.06
C THR A 7 1.69 -14.01 -3.03
N ASP A 8 0.87 -14.94 -2.51
CA ASP A 8 1.19 -16.37 -2.46
C ASP A 8 1.35 -16.98 -3.88
N LEU A 9 0.69 -16.39 -4.89
CA LEU A 9 0.81 -16.78 -6.30
C LEU A 9 2.04 -16.17 -7.00
N ALA A 10 2.71 -15.19 -6.39
CA ALA A 10 3.82 -14.49 -7.00
C ALA A 10 5.10 -15.35 -7.00
N THR A 11 5.76 -15.44 -8.16
CA THR A 11 6.97 -16.26 -8.35
C THR A 11 8.23 -15.45 -8.66
N GLY A 12 8.11 -14.11 -8.68
CA GLY A 12 9.23 -13.21 -8.97
C GLY A 12 10.27 -13.16 -7.83
N GLU A 13 11.45 -12.60 -8.15
CA GLU A 13 12.48 -12.32 -7.13
C GLU A 13 12.05 -11.24 -6.14
N PHE A 14 11.19 -10.32 -6.60
CA PHE A 14 10.67 -9.20 -5.82
C PHE A 14 9.15 -9.25 -5.70
N ILE A 15 8.64 -8.67 -4.62
CA ILE A 15 7.21 -8.52 -4.35
C ILE A 15 6.86 -7.03 -4.29
N LYS A 16 5.85 -6.63 -5.07
CA LYS A 16 5.22 -5.31 -5.03
C LYS A 16 3.71 -5.48 -5.09
N ALA A 17 3.02 -5.00 -4.06
CA ALA A 17 1.56 -4.94 -4.07
C ALA A 17 1.09 -3.59 -4.61
N VAL A 18 0.08 -3.63 -5.48
CA VAL A 18 -0.50 -2.45 -6.12
C VAL A 18 -2.02 -2.59 -6.05
N CYS A 19 -2.71 -1.56 -5.53
CA CYS A 19 -4.16 -1.53 -5.55
C CYS A 19 -4.65 -1.18 -6.96
N ALA A 20 -5.87 -1.60 -7.32
CA ALA A 20 -6.39 -1.37 -8.66
C ALA A 20 -6.61 0.12 -9.01
N ASP A 21 -6.69 1.00 -8.01
CA ASP A 21 -6.86 2.44 -8.16
C ASP A 21 -5.54 3.25 -8.12
N ASP A 22 -4.42 2.57 -7.86
CA ASP A 22 -3.08 3.17 -7.83
C ASP A 22 -2.41 3.13 -9.22
N VAL A 23 -1.49 4.08 -9.44
CA VAL A 23 -0.74 4.21 -10.68
C VAL A 23 0.75 4.11 -10.39
N LEU A 24 1.45 3.17 -11.04
CA LEU A 24 2.91 3.17 -11.09
C LEU A 24 3.38 4.02 -12.27
N TYR A 25 4.47 4.76 -12.06
CA TYR A 25 5.14 5.45 -13.16
C TYR A 25 6.00 4.49 -13.96
N PRO A 26 6.28 4.79 -15.25
CA PRO A 26 6.93 3.83 -16.16
C PRO A 26 8.24 3.25 -15.65
N ASP A 27 9.01 4.05 -14.92
CA ASP A 27 10.35 3.72 -14.40
C ASP A 27 10.33 3.22 -12.94
N ASN A 28 9.16 3.00 -12.34
CA ASN A 28 9.03 2.61 -10.93
C ASN A 28 9.85 1.35 -10.60
N LEU A 29 9.59 0.28 -11.36
CA LEU A 29 10.18 -1.03 -11.08
C LEU A 29 11.66 -1.05 -11.43
N GLU A 30 12.06 -0.43 -12.54
CA GLU A 30 13.44 -0.31 -12.96
C GLU A 30 14.29 0.31 -11.84
N VAL A 31 13.87 1.49 -11.37
CA VAL A 31 14.62 2.25 -10.37
C VAL A 31 14.66 1.53 -9.02
N GLN A 32 13.55 0.95 -8.58
CA GLN A 32 13.55 0.21 -7.30
C GLN A 32 14.37 -1.08 -7.36
N VAL A 33 14.39 -1.77 -8.50
CA VAL A 33 15.26 -2.95 -8.69
C VAL A 33 16.73 -2.55 -8.73
N GLU A 34 17.07 -1.45 -9.41
CA GLU A 34 18.43 -0.92 -9.45
C GLU A 34 18.93 -0.55 -8.05
N GLU A 35 18.10 0.13 -7.26
CA GLU A 35 18.44 0.49 -5.87
C GLU A 35 18.65 -0.74 -4.99
N LEU A 36 17.81 -1.78 -5.12
CA LEU A 36 18.03 -3.04 -4.41
C LEU A 36 19.27 -3.79 -4.90
N ALA A 37 19.58 -3.73 -6.20
CA ALA A 37 20.78 -4.34 -6.75
C ALA A 37 22.06 -3.64 -6.28
N ALA A 38 22.04 -2.31 -6.17
CA ALA A 38 23.14 -1.50 -5.68
C ALA A 38 23.37 -1.62 -4.17
N HIS A 39 22.33 -1.99 -3.40
CA HIS A 39 22.38 -2.12 -1.95
C HIS A 39 22.00 -3.55 -1.52
N PRO A 40 22.95 -4.52 -1.51
CA PRO A 40 22.65 -5.92 -1.19
C PRO A 40 22.08 -6.15 0.21
N SER A 41 22.37 -5.25 1.17
CA SER A 41 21.81 -5.33 2.52
C SER A 41 20.37 -4.83 2.61
N ALA A 42 19.90 -4.11 1.58
CA ALA A 42 18.53 -3.62 1.50
C ALA A 42 17.57 -4.75 1.12
N VAL A 43 16.57 -4.94 1.98
CA VAL A 43 15.50 -5.93 1.80
C VAL A 43 14.23 -5.31 1.24
N VAL A 44 14.15 -3.97 1.24
CA VAL A 44 13.03 -3.20 0.70
C VAL A 44 13.51 -1.88 0.12
N ALA A 45 13.01 -1.53 -1.07
CA ALA A 45 13.12 -0.19 -1.65
C ALA A 45 11.77 0.52 -1.54
N VAL A 46 11.77 1.76 -1.08
CA VAL A 46 10.57 2.60 -0.95
C VAL A 46 10.75 3.90 -1.70
N SER A 47 9.66 4.46 -2.21
CA SER A 47 9.68 5.73 -2.94
C SER A 47 8.62 6.68 -2.42
N SER A 48 8.86 7.98 -2.62
CA SER A 48 7.79 8.95 -2.40
C SER A 48 6.68 8.76 -3.46
N ARG A 49 5.55 9.44 -3.24
CA ARG A 49 4.40 9.38 -4.15
C ARG A 49 3.73 10.69 -4.40
N ASP A 50 3.02 10.75 -5.51
CA ASP A 50 2.03 11.79 -5.76
C ASP A 50 0.65 11.33 -5.28
N VAL A 51 -0.26 12.28 -5.18
CA VAL A 51 -1.68 12.04 -4.89
C VAL A 51 -2.47 12.64 -6.05
N ILE A 52 -3.36 11.85 -6.64
CA ILE A 52 -4.18 12.25 -7.78
C ILE A 52 -5.67 12.28 -7.41
N ASP A 53 -6.44 13.15 -8.06
CA ASP A 53 -7.91 13.16 -7.95
C ASP A 53 -8.56 12.11 -8.88
N ALA A 54 -9.90 12.07 -8.88
CA ALA A 54 -10.68 11.14 -9.72
C ALA A 54 -10.38 11.27 -11.23
N THR A 55 -9.93 12.43 -11.70
CA THR A 55 -9.58 12.67 -13.11
C THR A 55 -8.13 12.34 -13.45
N GLY A 56 -7.31 11.99 -12.44
CA GLY A 56 -5.89 11.73 -12.58
C GLY A 56 -5.00 12.97 -12.45
N ARG A 57 -5.58 14.14 -12.14
CA ARG A 57 -4.81 15.35 -11.90
C ARG A 57 -4.12 15.28 -10.54
N ILE A 58 -2.84 15.65 -10.50
CA ILE A 58 -2.05 15.68 -9.28
C ILE A 58 -2.55 16.79 -8.34
N VAL A 59 -2.90 16.42 -7.11
CA VAL A 59 -3.33 17.32 -6.04
C VAL A 59 -2.24 17.53 -4.98
N LEU A 60 -1.37 16.54 -4.76
CA LEU A 60 -0.18 16.66 -3.90
C LEU A 60 0.99 15.95 -4.57
N ARG A 61 2.18 16.57 -4.54
CA ARG A 61 3.40 16.01 -5.12
C ARG A 61 4.37 15.50 -4.07
N ASN A 62 5.14 14.47 -4.37
CA ASN A 62 6.33 14.05 -3.61
C ASN A 62 6.07 13.98 -2.10
N ARG A 63 5.10 13.15 -1.70
CA ARG A 63 4.71 12.89 -0.32
C ARG A 63 5.43 11.65 0.19
N GLY A 64 5.67 11.60 1.49
CA GLY A 64 6.24 10.44 2.17
C GLY A 64 7.71 10.61 2.50
N LEU A 65 8.34 9.52 2.92
CA LEU A 65 9.73 9.35 3.33
C LEU A 65 10.22 10.22 4.50
N ALA A 66 9.53 11.30 4.86
CA ALA A 66 9.93 12.21 5.95
C ALA A 66 11.40 12.63 5.89
N GLY A 67 11.92 12.85 4.67
CA GLY A 67 13.31 13.25 4.42
C GLY A 67 14.31 12.09 4.35
N LEU A 68 13.89 10.83 4.46
CA LEU A 68 14.76 9.67 4.21
C LEU A 68 15.27 9.66 2.76
N ARG A 69 16.53 9.28 2.58
CA ARG A 69 17.23 9.17 1.29
C ARG A 69 18.33 8.13 1.39
N GLY A 70 18.54 7.34 0.34
CA GLY A 70 19.59 6.33 0.28
C GLY A 70 19.31 5.16 1.22
N GLU A 71 20.35 4.39 1.55
CA GLU A 71 20.25 3.23 2.43
C GLU A 71 20.21 3.61 3.92
N ILE A 72 19.26 3.04 4.66
CA ILE A 72 19.06 3.27 6.10
C ILE A 72 18.91 1.92 6.80
N ALA A 73 19.65 1.71 7.89
CA ALA A 73 19.50 0.53 8.73
C ALA A 73 18.05 0.37 9.22
N GLY A 74 17.53 -0.85 9.20
CA GLY A 74 16.13 -1.15 9.56
C GLY A 74 15.68 -0.53 10.89
N PRO A 75 16.40 -0.74 12.01
CA PRO A 75 16.05 -0.15 13.30
C PRO A 75 15.93 1.39 13.26
N ASP A 76 16.78 2.06 12.48
CA ASP A 76 16.77 3.53 12.39
C ASP A 76 15.62 4.04 11.51
N ALA A 77 15.32 3.36 10.40
CA ALA A 77 14.14 3.64 9.59
C ALA A 77 12.85 3.50 10.43
N ILE A 78 12.75 2.42 11.21
CA ILE A 78 11.61 2.15 12.10
C ILE A 78 11.48 3.24 13.16
N ARG A 79 12.57 3.59 13.85
CA ARG A 79 12.59 4.67 14.85
C ARG A 79 12.15 6.01 14.25
N ARG A 80 12.52 6.30 13.00
CA ARG A 80 12.07 7.52 12.29
C ARG A 80 10.56 7.50 12.04
N SER A 81 10.00 6.36 11.65
CA SER A 81 8.55 6.18 11.49
C SER A 81 7.79 6.35 12.82
N VAL A 82 8.29 5.73 13.88
CA VAL A 82 7.74 5.87 15.24
C VAL A 82 7.78 7.32 15.71
N LEU A 83 8.94 7.99 15.56
CA LEU A 83 9.05 9.40 15.90
C LEU A 83 8.15 10.27 15.04
N ALA A 84 7.87 9.94 13.78
CA ALA A 84 6.92 10.68 12.96
C ALA A 84 5.46 10.42 13.38
N GLY A 85 5.19 9.35 14.13
CA GLY A 85 3.85 8.98 14.58
C GLY A 85 2.94 8.48 13.45
N THR A 86 3.51 7.94 12.37
CA THR A 86 2.76 7.45 11.20
C THR A 86 3.66 6.64 10.27
N ASN A 87 3.09 5.90 9.32
CA ASN A 87 3.86 5.27 8.24
C ASN A 87 4.49 6.32 7.33
N ILE A 88 5.80 6.56 7.47
CA ILE A 88 6.54 7.47 6.58
C ILE A 88 6.99 6.79 5.29
N PHE A 89 7.02 5.46 5.22
CA PHE A 89 7.47 4.74 4.05
C PHE A 89 6.44 4.77 2.91
N GLY A 90 5.18 4.95 3.27
CA GLY A 90 4.06 5.00 2.33
C GLY A 90 3.35 3.64 2.22
N GLU A 91 2.22 3.71 1.54
CA GLU A 91 1.28 2.62 1.31
C GLU A 91 1.93 1.51 0.44
N PRO A 92 1.30 0.33 0.28
CA PRO A 92 1.91 -0.84 -0.36
C PRO A 92 2.60 -0.61 -1.73
N PRO A 93 2.08 0.23 -2.65
CA PRO A 93 2.79 0.51 -3.92
C PRO A 93 4.07 1.31 -3.76
N SER A 94 4.36 1.87 -2.58
CA SER A 94 5.68 2.44 -2.29
C SER A 94 6.76 1.39 -2.26
N ALA A 95 6.49 0.22 -1.71
CA ALA A 95 7.51 -0.77 -1.42
C ALA A 95 7.74 -1.74 -2.59
N LEU A 96 8.99 -2.13 -2.77
CA LEU A 96 9.41 -3.32 -3.51
C LEU A 96 10.29 -4.13 -2.57
N PHE A 97 9.85 -5.34 -2.21
CA PHE A 97 10.55 -6.22 -1.29
C PHE A 97 11.37 -7.27 -2.05
N ARG A 98 12.50 -7.69 -1.48
CA ARG A 98 13.07 -9.00 -1.80
C ARG A 98 12.09 -10.08 -1.32
N ARG A 99 11.69 -11.00 -2.20
CA ARG A 99 10.66 -12.01 -1.87
C ARG A 99 11.08 -12.90 -0.70
N GLY A 100 12.34 -13.33 -0.63
CA GLY A 100 12.86 -14.16 0.47
C GLY A 100 12.61 -13.50 1.83
N ALA A 101 13.17 -12.31 2.03
CA ALA A 101 12.98 -11.50 3.24
C ALA A 101 11.50 -11.26 3.59
N PHE A 102 10.64 -11.02 2.58
CA PHE A 102 9.21 -10.84 2.78
C PHE A 102 8.52 -12.11 3.31
N VAL A 103 8.83 -13.26 2.70
CA VAL A 103 8.24 -14.56 3.06
C VAL A 103 8.77 -15.03 4.42
N ASP A 104 10.06 -14.89 4.67
CA ASP A 104 10.71 -15.33 5.92
C ASP A 104 10.16 -14.56 7.13
N ALA A 105 9.81 -13.29 6.94
CA ALA A 105 9.14 -12.47 7.95
C ALA A 105 7.65 -12.81 8.17
N GLY A 106 7.08 -13.77 7.44
CA GLY A 106 5.68 -14.19 7.55
C GLY A 106 4.69 -13.47 6.62
N GLY A 107 5.19 -12.59 5.74
CA GLY A 107 4.38 -11.85 4.77
C GLY A 107 3.60 -10.68 5.39
N TRP A 108 2.37 -10.45 4.92
CA TRP A 108 1.54 -9.32 5.35
C TRP A 108 1.11 -9.43 6.81
N ASP A 109 1.50 -8.46 7.64
CA ASP A 109 1.09 -8.38 9.05
C ASP A 109 -0.25 -7.65 9.19
N VAL A 110 -1.32 -8.41 9.42
CA VAL A 110 -2.70 -7.90 9.50
C VAL A 110 -3.17 -7.63 10.93
N ARG A 111 -2.30 -7.73 11.94
CA ARG A 111 -2.65 -7.49 13.35
C ARG A 111 -3.11 -6.05 13.61
N PHE A 112 -2.63 -5.13 12.79
CA PHE A 112 -2.99 -3.71 12.82
C PHE A 112 -3.49 -3.30 11.42
N PRO A 113 -4.77 -3.54 11.06
CA PRO A 113 -5.25 -3.35 9.69
C PRO A 113 -4.98 -1.96 9.10
N PHE A 114 -5.08 -0.89 9.90
CA PHE A 114 -4.77 0.46 9.45
C PHE A 114 -3.28 0.69 9.16
N LEU A 115 -2.40 -0.11 9.77
CA LEU A 115 -0.94 -0.06 9.65
C LEU A 115 -0.35 -1.34 9.07
N MET A 116 -1.14 -2.13 8.33
CA MET A 116 -0.67 -3.42 7.83
C MET A 116 0.62 -3.26 7.03
N ASP A 117 0.71 -2.19 6.24
CA ASP A 117 1.92 -1.79 5.53
C ASP A 117 3.09 -1.58 6.51
N LEU A 118 3.02 -0.61 7.42
CA LEU A 118 4.11 -0.32 8.35
C LEU A 118 4.50 -1.54 9.20
N ALA A 119 3.53 -2.32 9.69
CA ALA A 119 3.77 -3.52 10.47
C ALA A 119 4.56 -4.55 9.65
N THR A 120 4.16 -4.78 8.40
CA THR A 120 4.89 -5.64 7.45
C THR A 120 6.31 -5.13 7.21
N TYR A 121 6.50 -3.83 7.02
CA TYR A 121 7.81 -3.27 6.69
C TYR A 121 8.76 -3.42 7.89
N CYS A 122 8.26 -3.19 9.10
CA CYS A 122 9.00 -3.42 10.34
C CYS A 122 9.37 -4.90 10.50
N ALA A 123 8.43 -5.82 10.28
CA ALA A 123 8.68 -7.26 10.39
C ALA A 123 9.79 -7.71 9.42
N VAL A 124 9.72 -7.30 8.16
CA VAL A 124 10.74 -7.64 7.14
C VAL A 124 12.12 -7.11 7.51
N LEU A 125 12.20 -5.84 7.94
CA LEU A 125 13.47 -5.20 8.32
C LEU A 125 14.10 -5.86 9.54
N LEU A 126 13.31 -6.17 10.57
CA LEU A 126 13.79 -6.75 11.82
C LEU A 126 14.14 -8.23 11.67
N HIS A 127 13.30 -9.01 10.98
CA HIS A 127 13.55 -10.43 10.77
C HIS A 127 14.82 -10.69 9.96
N SER A 128 15.05 -9.88 8.91
CA SER A 128 16.20 -10.05 8.02
C SER A 128 17.47 -9.36 8.53
N ASN A 129 17.40 -8.61 9.63
CA ASN A 129 18.43 -7.65 10.04
C ASN A 129 18.91 -6.76 8.88
N GLY A 130 17.97 -6.36 8.01
CA GLY A 130 18.25 -5.70 6.75
C GLY A 130 18.12 -4.17 6.80
N SER A 131 18.49 -3.53 5.71
CA SER A 131 18.29 -2.10 5.50
C SER A 131 17.08 -1.84 4.59
N LEU A 132 16.67 -0.57 4.56
CA LEU A 132 15.71 -0.01 3.61
C LEU A 132 16.44 0.99 2.74
N VAL A 133 16.17 1.02 1.43
CA VAL A 133 16.63 2.09 0.54
C VAL A 133 15.49 3.03 0.17
N ALA A 134 15.67 4.33 0.43
CA ALA A 134 14.67 5.36 0.22
C ALA A 134 14.98 6.21 -1.01
N VAL A 135 14.07 6.19 -1.99
CA VAL A 135 14.16 6.93 -3.24
C VAL A 135 13.30 8.20 -3.16
N PRO A 136 13.88 9.41 -2.96
CA PRO A 136 13.13 10.66 -2.78
C PRO A 136 12.58 11.24 -4.09
N ARG A 137 12.02 10.38 -4.93
CA ARG A 137 11.44 10.68 -6.22
C ARG A 137 10.08 9.99 -6.33
N PRO A 138 9.02 10.71 -6.74
CA PRO A 138 7.72 10.09 -6.88
C PRO A 138 7.78 9.07 -8.02
N LEU A 139 7.55 7.79 -7.69
CA LEU A 139 7.50 6.68 -8.65
C LEU A 139 6.10 6.12 -8.84
N TRP A 140 5.12 6.64 -8.11
CA TRP A 140 3.75 6.17 -8.14
C TRP A 140 2.82 7.23 -7.59
N ALA A 141 1.50 7.01 -7.75
CA ALA A 141 0.47 7.84 -7.17
C ALA A 141 -0.73 7.00 -6.73
N PHE A 142 -1.36 7.40 -5.62
CA PHE A 142 -2.69 6.90 -5.28
C PHE A 142 -3.77 7.92 -5.57
N ARG A 143 -4.96 7.40 -5.83
CA ARG A 143 -6.15 8.21 -6.07
C ARG A 143 -6.88 8.48 -4.78
N ILE A 144 -7.33 9.72 -4.58
CA ILE A 144 -8.32 10.03 -3.57
C ILE A 144 -9.66 10.29 -4.26
N SER A 145 -10.66 9.50 -3.90
CA SER A 145 -12.07 9.72 -4.28
C SER A 145 -12.90 10.23 -3.09
N GLY A 146 -14.06 10.83 -3.38
CA GLY A 146 -14.98 11.31 -2.34
C GLY A 146 -15.43 10.23 -1.35
N ALA A 147 -15.48 8.97 -1.78
CA ALA A 147 -15.81 7.82 -0.94
C ALA A 147 -14.66 7.41 0.03
N GLN A 148 -13.40 7.57 -0.38
CA GLN A 148 -12.24 7.36 0.50
C GLN A 148 -12.09 8.50 1.54
N ALA A 149 -12.53 9.71 1.20
CA ALA A 149 -12.57 10.83 2.14
C ALA A 149 -13.53 10.58 3.32
N SER A 150 -14.62 9.82 3.12
CA SER A 150 -15.52 9.38 4.20
C SER A 150 -14.91 8.32 5.11
N VAL A 151 -14.07 7.40 4.60
CA VAL A 151 -13.34 6.42 5.44
C VAL A 151 -12.31 7.12 6.34
N GLY A 152 -11.80 8.28 5.91
CA GLY A 152 -10.94 9.16 6.70
C GLY A 152 -11.57 9.78 7.98
N THR A 153 -12.83 9.48 8.31
CA THR A 153 -13.52 10.02 9.49
C THR A 153 -13.36 9.19 10.77
N GLN A 154 -12.69 8.03 10.72
CA GLN A 154 -12.45 7.17 11.88
C GLN A 154 -11.18 7.60 12.67
N ILE A 155 -11.18 8.83 13.18
CA ILE A 155 -10.00 9.50 13.77
C ILE A 155 -9.46 8.74 15.00
N GLN A 156 -10.36 8.31 15.89
CA GLN A 156 -9.97 7.72 17.19
C GLN A 156 -9.43 6.29 17.04
N SER A 157 -9.97 5.49 16.11
CA SER A 157 -9.46 4.14 15.87
C SER A 157 -8.06 4.17 15.26
N GLN A 158 -7.78 5.10 14.35
CA GLN A 158 -6.48 5.21 13.67
C GLN A 158 -5.35 5.57 14.63
N ALA A 159 -5.53 6.56 15.50
CA ALA A 159 -4.51 6.91 16.49
C ALA A 159 -4.31 5.77 17.51
N GLY A 160 -5.40 5.09 17.89
CA GLY A 160 -5.37 3.92 18.77
C GLY A 160 -4.55 2.78 18.19
N GLU A 161 -4.78 2.40 16.93
CA GLU A 161 -4.01 1.36 16.24
C GLU A 161 -2.53 1.71 16.13
N VAL A 162 -2.19 2.97 15.79
CA VAL A 162 -0.79 3.42 15.72
C VAL A 162 -0.09 3.31 17.06
N ILE A 163 -0.73 3.77 18.13
CA ILE A 163 -0.18 3.70 19.48
C ILE A 163 -0.07 2.24 19.94
N GLY A 164 -1.08 1.42 19.64
CA GLY A 164 -1.08 -0.02 19.91
C GLY A 164 0.08 -0.73 19.23
N PHE A 165 0.30 -0.44 17.95
CA PHE A 165 1.42 -0.98 17.17
C PHE A 165 2.77 -0.59 17.77
N PHE A 166 2.99 0.68 18.11
CA PHE A 166 4.27 1.11 18.71
C PHE A 166 4.56 0.40 20.04
N ARG A 167 3.53 0.17 20.85
CA ARG A 167 3.67 -0.56 22.12
C ARG A 167 3.97 -2.03 21.89
N ALA A 168 3.28 -2.68 20.96
CA ALA A 168 3.55 -4.07 20.58
C ALA A 168 4.98 -4.22 20.06
N LEU A 169 5.40 -3.34 19.16
CA LEU A 169 6.75 -3.31 18.60
C LEU A 169 7.84 -3.12 19.68
N ALA A 170 7.59 -2.29 20.69
CA ALA A 170 8.51 -2.11 21.82
C ALA A 170 8.57 -3.34 22.75
N ALA A 171 7.46 -4.05 22.93
CA ALA A 171 7.40 -5.26 23.75
C ALA A 171 8.05 -6.46 23.05
N GLU A 172 7.84 -6.61 21.73
CA GLU A 172 8.39 -7.69 20.91
C GLU A 172 9.90 -7.53 20.67
N HIS A 173 10.41 -6.29 20.67
CA HIS A 173 11.83 -5.99 20.43
C HIS A 173 12.44 -5.11 21.54
N PRO A 174 12.80 -5.71 22.70
CA PRO A 174 13.48 -5.01 23.77
C PRO A 174 14.74 -4.28 23.27
N GLY A 175 14.86 -2.99 23.60
CA GLY A 175 16.00 -2.14 23.18
C GLY A 175 15.81 -1.40 21.85
N LEU A 176 14.78 -1.73 21.05
CA LEU A 176 14.49 -0.99 19.82
C LEU A 176 13.92 0.42 20.13
N LEU A 177 12.94 0.48 21.03
CA LEU A 177 12.18 1.69 21.38
C LEU A 177 12.20 1.94 22.90
N GLY A 178 12.75 3.08 23.32
CA GLY A 178 12.64 3.57 24.69
C GLY A 178 11.39 4.44 24.93
N GLN A 179 11.15 4.82 26.19
CA GLN A 179 9.98 5.61 26.61
C GLN A 179 9.80 6.91 25.82
N ARG A 180 10.91 7.60 25.47
CA ARG A 180 10.85 8.83 24.66
C ARG A 180 10.22 8.61 23.29
N TYR A 181 10.50 7.47 22.65
CA TYR A 181 9.96 7.15 21.33
C TYR A 181 8.45 6.93 21.42
N LEU A 182 8.01 6.18 22.43
CA LEU A 182 6.60 5.92 22.69
C LEU A 182 5.84 7.20 23.02
N ALA A 183 6.40 8.07 23.86
CA ALA A 183 5.77 9.34 24.23
C ALA A 183 5.62 10.28 23.02
N VAL A 184 6.72 10.55 22.31
CA VAL A 184 6.73 11.43 21.14
C VAL A 184 5.89 10.85 20.01
N GLY A 185 6.04 9.56 19.71
CA GLY A 185 5.31 8.86 18.66
C GLY A 185 3.81 8.84 18.93
N SER A 186 3.39 8.61 20.18
CA SER A 186 1.97 8.63 20.56
C SER A 186 1.35 10.02 20.45
N ALA A 187 2.08 11.07 20.87
CA ALA A 187 1.63 12.44 20.73
C ALA A 187 1.46 12.81 19.24
N ARG A 188 2.46 12.48 18.41
CA ARG A 188 2.41 12.73 16.96
C ARG A 188 1.35 11.90 16.24
N ALA A 189 1.11 10.65 16.64
CA ALA A 189 0.04 9.83 16.09
C ALA A 189 -1.34 10.51 16.26
N ARG A 190 -1.61 11.08 17.44
CA ARG A 190 -2.83 11.84 17.70
C ARG A 190 -2.91 13.11 16.85
N MET A 191 -1.82 13.88 16.77
CA MET A 191 -1.76 15.08 15.91
C MET A 191 -1.98 14.74 14.43
N ASN A 192 -1.36 13.66 13.93
CA ASN A 192 -1.49 13.20 12.56
C ASN A 192 -2.92 12.75 12.24
N ALA A 193 -3.59 12.05 13.17
CA ALA A 193 -4.99 11.66 12.99
C ALA A 193 -5.92 12.87 12.85
N LEU A 194 -5.70 13.92 13.65
CA LEU A 194 -6.42 15.19 13.53
C LEU A 194 -6.10 15.90 12.21
N GLY A 195 -4.81 15.99 11.84
CA GLY A 195 -4.38 16.63 10.60
C GLY A 195 -4.93 15.95 9.34
N ARG A 196 -4.97 14.62 9.33
CA ARG A 196 -5.54 13.82 8.22
C ARG A 196 -7.01 14.16 7.98
N HIS A 197 -7.78 14.34 9.05
CA HIS A 197 -9.19 14.75 8.94
C HIS A 197 -9.35 16.14 8.29
N VAL A 198 -8.50 17.10 8.69
CA VAL A 198 -8.51 18.45 8.10
C VAL A 198 -8.16 18.39 6.61
N VAL A 199 -7.13 17.62 6.24
CA VAL A 199 -6.71 17.45 4.85
C VAL A 199 -7.81 16.79 4.01
N TYR A 200 -8.43 15.70 4.48
CA TYR A 200 -9.51 15.06 3.74
C TYR A 200 -10.74 15.94 3.60
N ARG A 201 -11.10 16.72 4.63
CA ARG A 201 -12.20 17.69 4.54
C ARG A 201 -11.89 18.80 3.53
N TRP A 202 -10.64 19.29 3.49
CA TRP A 202 -10.22 20.30 2.52
C TRP A 202 -10.18 19.75 1.09
N LEU A 203 -9.64 18.54 0.89
CA LEU A 203 -9.63 17.86 -0.41
C LEU A 203 -11.06 17.56 -0.88
N GLY A 204 -11.92 17.01 -0.02
CA GLY A 204 -13.31 16.69 -0.35
C GLY A 204 -14.11 17.92 -0.80
N ARG A 205 -13.84 19.10 -0.24
CA ARG A 205 -14.44 20.37 -0.71
C ARG A 205 -13.94 20.83 -2.08
N ARG A 206 -12.75 20.41 -2.49
CA ARG A 206 -12.16 20.76 -3.81
C ARG A 206 -12.49 19.73 -4.88
N MET A 207 -12.82 18.50 -4.49
CA MET A 207 -13.22 17.41 -5.36
C MET A 207 -14.75 17.35 -5.44
N HIS A 208 -15.36 18.27 -6.19
CA HIS A 208 -16.75 18.12 -6.58
C HIS A 208 -16.84 17.07 -7.69
N PRO A 209 -17.76 16.09 -7.64
CA PRO A 209 -18.01 15.25 -8.79
C PRO A 209 -18.48 16.16 -9.93
N ALA A 210 -17.80 16.11 -11.08
CA ALA A 210 -18.43 16.55 -12.31
C ALA A 210 -19.71 15.70 -12.47
N PRO A 211 -20.85 16.29 -12.88
CA PRO A 211 -22.04 15.50 -13.18
C PRO A 211 -21.66 14.43 -14.20
N LEU A 212 -22.00 13.16 -13.91
CA LEU A 212 -21.93 12.12 -14.93
C LEU A 212 -22.79 12.57 -16.11
N PRO A 213 -22.34 12.44 -17.37
CA PRO A 213 -23.22 12.61 -18.51
C PRO A 213 -24.39 11.63 -18.35
N GLN A 214 -25.61 12.15 -18.29
CA GLN A 214 -26.81 11.31 -18.34
C GLN A 214 -26.91 10.73 -19.75
N THR A 215 -26.28 9.58 -20.00
CA THR A 215 -26.63 8.79 -21.18
C THR A 215 -27.96 8.11 -20.86
N ALA A 216 -29.06 8.76 -21.24
CA ALA A 216 -30.36 8.13 -21.32
C ALA A 216 -30.29 7.01 -22.37
N SER A 217 -30.00 5.79 -21.93
CA SER A 217 -30.15 4.59 -22.75
C SER A 217 -31.50 3.97 -22.45
N THR A 218 -32.55 4.51 -23.06
CA THR A 218 -33.83 3.81 -23.24
C THR A 218 -33.62 2.72 -24.29
N MET A 219 -33.40 1.48 -23.84
CA MET A 219 -33.58 0.28 -24.65
C MET A 219 -34.75 -0.52 -24.06
N PRO A 220 -35.76 -0.92 -24.86
CA PRO A 220 -36.93 -1.64 -24.36
C PRO A 220 -36.55 -3.08 -23.98
N ALA A 221 -37.07 -3.53 -22.84
CA ALA A 221 -36.88 -4.89 -22.34
C ALA A 221 -37.48 -5.92 -23.32
N ARG A 222 -36.63 -6.72 -23.97
CA ARG A 222 -37.06 -7.96 -24.61
C ARG A 222 -37.23 -9.02 -23.53
N ARG A 223 -38.48 -9.49 -23.37
CA ARG A 223 -38.81 -10.69 -22.59
C ARG A 223 -38.10 -11.91 -23.18
N VAL A 224 -37.32 -12.61 -22.37
CA VAL A 224 -36.91 -13.99 -22.65
C VAL A 224 -37.51 -14.86 -21.53
N ASN A 225 -38.31 -15.85 -21.94
CA ASN A 225 -39.00 -16.77 -21.05
C ASN A 225 -38.01 -17.63 -20.25
N ALA A 226 -38.26 -17.75 -18.95
CA ALA A 226 -37.60 -18.70 -18.07
C ALA A 226 -38.16 -20.11 -18.29
N LEU A 227 -37.28 -21.08 -18.53
CA LEU A 227 -37.52 -22.51 -18.30
C LEU A 227 -36.77 -22.86 -17.01
N GLY A 228 -37.53 -23.35 -16.01
CA GLY A 228 -37.04 -23.56 -14.65
C GLY A 228 -36.21 -24.83 -14.44
N TRP A 229 -35.63 -24.94 -13.25
CA TRP A 229 -35.95 -26.00 -12.28
C TRP A 229 -35.38 -25.68 -10.88
N ASN A 230 -35.88 -26.47 -9.93
CA ASN A 230 -36.13 -26.21 -8.52
C ASN A 230 -34.91 -26.20 -7.56
N ARG A 231 -35.07 -25.38 -6.50
CA ARG A 231 -34.82 -25.64 -5.05
C ARG A 231 -33.77 -26.69 -4.66
N ASN A 232 -32.76 -26.24 -3.91
CA ASN A 232 -32.61 -26.60 -2.49
C ASN A 232 -31.75 -25.56 -1.77
N GLY A 233 -32.17 -25.24 -0.54
CA GLY A 233 -31.90 -23.95 0.11
C GLY A 233 -30.53 -23.78 0.75
N ILE A 234 -30.28 -22.55 1.17
CA ILE A 234 -29.51 -22.17 2.36
C ILE A 234 -30.04 -20.81 2.81
N SER A 235 -30.13 -20.70 4.13
CA SER A 235 -30.55 -19.58 4.98
C SER A 235 -30.02 -18.22 4.56
N SER A 236 -30.88 -17.22 4.77
CA SER A 236 -30.55 -15.79 4.77
C SER A 236 -29.36 -15.47 5.69
N VAL A 237 -28.29 -14.92 5.11
CA VAL A 237 -27.26 -14.19 5.85
C VAL A 237 -27.38 -12.72 5.49
N SER A 238 -27.45 -11.91 6.52
CA SER A 238 -27.57 -10.46 6.54
C SER A 238 -26.49 -9.76 5.70
N ALA A 239 -26.89 -8.66 5.07
CA ALA A 239 -26.02 -7.74 4.35
C ALA A 239 -24.98 -7.10 5.28
N GLU A 240 -23.83 -7.76 5.41
CA GLU A 240 -22.62 -7.19 6.01
C GLU A 240 -21.39 -7.79 5.29
N GLU A 241 -21.36 -7.65 3.97
CA GLU A 241 -20.18 -7.98 3.18
C GLU A 241 -19.48 -6.72 2.70
N ALA A 242 -18.26 -6.61 3.19
CA ALA A 242 -17.34 -5.52 3.03
C ALA A 242 -17.04 -5.18 1.57
N ASN A 243 -17.01 -3.87 1.28
CA ASN A 243 -16.41 -3.31 0.07
C ASN A 243 -14.90 -3.62 0.06
N PHE A 244 -14.52 -4.81 -0.40
CA PHE A 244 -13.14 -5.19 -0.68
C PHE A 244 -12.81 -4.91 -2.14
N CYS A 245 -11.84 -4.02 -2.35
CA CYS A 245 -11.32 -3.66 -3.66
C CYS A 245 -10.50 -4.82 -4.26
N PRO A 246 -10.66 -5.16 -5.55
CA PRO A 246 -9.83 -6.17 -6.20
C PRO A 246 -8.40 -5.63 -6.41
N SER A 247 -7.36 -6.37 -6.01
CA SER A 247 -5.94 -6.08 -6.25
C SER A 247 -5.40 -6.92 -7.42
N VAL A 248 -4.44 -6.39 -8.19
CA VAL A 248 -3.80 -7.07 -9.33
C VAL A 248 -2.34 -7.37 -8.98
N ALA A 249 -1.91 -8.62 -9.14
CA ALA A 249 -0.49 -9.00 -9.01
C ALA A 249 0.24 -8.87 -10.35
N HIS A 250 1.42 -8.23 -10.30
CA HIS A 250 2.35 -8.17 -11.42
C HIS A 250 3.52 -9.14 -11.17
N THR A 251 3.84 -9.96 -12.18
CA THR A 251 5.02 -10.84 -12.14
C THR A 251 6.08 -10.31 -13.11
N LEU A 252 7.32 -10.19 -12.66
CA LEU A 252 8.48 -9.86 -13.50
C LEU A 252 9.27 -11.14 -13.81
N ARG A 253 9.58 -11.35 -15.10
CA ARG A 253 10.55 -12.38 -15.54
C ARG A 253 11.68 -11.72 -16.30
N ARG A 254 12.90 -12.21 -16.07
CA ARG A 254 14.10 -11.79 -16.80
C ARG A 254 14.07 -12.42 -18.20
N ARG A 255 14.05 -11.62 -19.27
CA ARG A 255 14.24 -12.11 -20.65
C ARG A 255 15.47 -11.44 -21.27
N ARG A 256 16.22 -12.20 -22.07
CA ARG A 256 17.25 -11.64 -22.97
C ARG A 256 16.55 -10.96 -24.13
N VAL A 257 16.96 -9.74 -24.47
CA VAL A 257 16.62 -9.13 -25.76
C VAL A 257 17.42 -9.85 -26.84
N PRO A 258 16.79 -10.45 -27.86
CA PRO A 258 17.52 -11.08 -28.95
C PRO A 258 18.38 -10.03 -29.67
N GLY A 259 19.71 -10.24 -29.70
CA GLY A 259 20.63 -9.45 -30.52
C GLY A 259 21.43 -8.36 -29.82
N THR A 260 21.13 -7.96 -28.57
CA THR A 260 21.82 -6.81 -27.93
C THR A 260 22.60 -7.11 -26.66
N GLY A 261 22.56 -8.34 -26.12
CA GLY A 261 23.26 -8.68 -24.87
C GLY A 261 22.70 -7.98 -23.61
N GLU A 262 21.83 -6.98 -23.78
CA GLU A 262 21.12 -6.26 -22.72
C GLU A 262 19.96 -7.08 -22.13
N ARG A 263 19.72 -6.86 -20.84
CA ARG A 263 18.68 -7.54 -20.05
C ARG A 263 17.61 -6.53 -19.69
N MET A 264 16.38 -6.77 -20.13
CA MET A 264 15.23 -5.90 -19.89
C MET A 264 14.20 -6.61 -19.00
N TRP A 265 13.61 -5.87 -18.07
CA TRP A 265 12.52 -6.34 -17.21
C TRP A 265 11.17 -6.05 -17.87
N GLN A 266 10.34 -7.08 -18.07
CA GLN A 266 8.98 -6.92 -18.59
C GLN A 266 7.94 -7.38 -17.56
N SER A 267 6.94 -6.54 -17.29
CA SER A 267 5.80 -6.85 -16.43
C SER A 267 4.75 -7.64 -17.20
N ALA A 268 4.37 -8.82 -16.71
CA ALA A 268 3.20 -9.54 -17.18
C ALA A 268 2.03 -9.32 -16.20
N ARG A 269 0.87 -8.90 -16.73
CA ARG A 269 -0.40 -8.82 -16.00
C ARG A 269 -1.05 -10.22 -16.02
N LEU A 270 -1.38 -10.75 -14.85
CA LEU A 270 -2.17 -11.97 -14.74
C LEU A 270 -3.65 -11.60 -14.85
N GLU A 271 -4.30 -11.96 -15.95
CA GLU A 271 -5.75 -11.88 -16.11
C GLU A 271 -6.38 -13.20 -15.64
N HIS A 272 -7.32 -13.14 -14.71
CA HIS A 272 -8.08 -14.30 -14.24
C HIS A 272 -8.98 -14.82 -15.37
N ARG A 273 -8.89 -16.13 -15.65
CA ARG A 273 -9.94 -16.90 -16.33
C ARG A 273 -10.89 -17.50 -15.32
#